data_AF-A0A2E6STF7-F1
#
_entry.id   AF-A0A2E6STF7-F1
#
_cell.length_a   1.000
_cell.length_b   1.000
_cell.length_c   1.000
_cell.angle_alpha   90.00
_cell.angle_beta   90.00
_cell.angle_gamma   90.00
#
_symmetry.space_group_name_H-M   'P 1'
#
loop_
_entity.id
_entity.type
_entity.pdbx_description
1 polymer ?
#
loop_
_entity_poly.entity_id
_entity_poly.type
_entity_poly.pdbx_seq_one_letter_code
_entity_poly.pdbx_strand_id
1 'polypeptide(L)'
;MSVFYTVLNIVVLFLLADFTTGIYHFFVDTYGVFNSKFLKKSVDPLLLHHIDPLFITRQSYWQINGGMYVFSCVIFCASLFLGFYWELFLFLLFCSNGNLIHKWSHVEPEEVPEIGKVLQKLTLIQTKEHHAQHHTNSFMGNYCVMSNYLNPILRVVRFWELIIKFLKLLGVEPVNAMKQKPQEVINGK
;
A
#
# COMPACT_ATOMS: atom_id res chain seq x y z
N MET A 1 6.02 -31.22 -2.26
CA MET A 1 6.32 -30.05 -1.43
C MET A 1 5.71 -30.27 -0.05
N SER A 2 6.45 -30.09 1.04
CA SER A 2 5.89 -30.33 2.38
C SER A 2 4.90 -29.23 2.77
N VAL A 3 3.92 -29.55 3.62
CA VAL A 3 2.95 -28.57 4.14
C VAL A 3 3.66 -27.39 4.80
N PHE A 4 4.72 -27.66 5.56
CA PHE A 4 5.55 -26.63 6.18
C PHE A 4 6.13 -25.64 5.16
N TYR A 5 6.70 -26.15 4.06
CA TYR A 5 7.27 -25.31 3.02
C TYR A 5 6.20 -24.47 2.30
N THR A 6 5.00 -25.03 2.08
CA THR A 6 3.86 -24.29 1.53
C THR A 6 3.44 -23.12 2.43
N VAL A 7 3.29 -23.38 3.73
CA VAL A 7 2.92 -22.33 4.71
C VAL A 7 3.99 -21.24 4.75
N LEU A 8 5.27 -21.63 4.79
CA LEU A 8 6.38 -20.68 4.77
C LEU A 8 6.34 -19.81 3.51
N ASN A 9 6.12 -20.40 2.34
CA ASN A 9 5.99 -19.64 1.09
C ASN A 9 4.83 -18.64 1.14
N ILE A 10 3.66 -19.03 1.65
CA ILE A 10 2.52 -18.11 1.78
C ILE A 10 2.88 -16.89 2.62
N VAL A 11 3.56 -17.10 3.76
CA VAL A 11 4.00 -16.00 4.64
C VAL A 11 5.02 -15.10 3.93
N VAL A 12 6.01 -15.70 3.25
CA VAL A 12 7.03 -14.93 2.51
C VAL A 12 6.39 -14.13 1.37
N LEU A 13 5.44 -14.71 0.63
CA LEU A 13 4.73 -14.02 -0.46
C LEU A 13 3.86 -12.88 0.08
N PHE A 14 3.23 -13.05 1.25
CA PHE A 14 2.46 -11.99 1.90
C PHE A 14 3.35 -10.83 2.34
N LEU A 15 4.50 -11.11 2.98
CA LEU A 15 5.46 -10.07 3.35
C LEU A 15 6.09 -9.41 2.10
N LEU A 16 6.37 -10.17 1.05
CA LEU A 16 6.87 -9.61 -0.20
C LEU A 16 5.83 -8.68 -0.85
N ALA A 17 4.55 -9.03 -0.79
CA ALA A 17 3.46 -8.17 -1.26
C ALA A 17 3.33 -6.91 -0.40
N ASP A 18 3.45 -7.02 0.93
CA ASP A 18 3.46 -5.88 1.85
C ASP A 18 4.63 -4.92 1.55
N PHE A 19 5.81 -5.47 1.29
CA PHE A 19 6.97 -4.68 0.88
C PHE A 19 6.75 -3.99 -0.48
N THR A 20 6.26 -4.73 -1.47
CA THR A 20 6.06 -4.24 -2.83
C THR A 20 4.99 -3.15 -2.89
N THR A 21 3.87 -3.34 -2.20
CA THR A 21 2.83 -2.31 -2.05
C THR A 21 3.33 -1.11 -1.24
N GLY A 22 4.18 -1.34 -0.23
CA GLY A 22 4.87 -0.28 0.50
C GLY A 22 5.82 0.55 -0.37
N ILE A 23 6.55 -0.06 -1.31
CA ILE A 23 7.34 0.67 -2.31
C ILE A 23 6.43 1.55 -3.16
N TYR A 24 5.32 1.01 -3.66
CA TYR A 24 4.36 1.79 -4.45
C TYR A 24 3.81 2.99 -3.65
N HIS A 25 3.40 2.75 -2.40
CA HIS A 25 2.90 3.79 -1.50
C HIS A 25 3.95 4.87 -1.25
N PHE A 26 5.19 4.49 -0.91
CA PHE A 26 6.32 5.41 -0.80
C PHE A 26 6.49 6.30 -2.02
N PHE A 27 6.47 5.71 -3.22
CA PHE A 27 6.62 6.47 -4.47
C PHE A 27 5.47 7.46 -4.67
N VAL A 28 4.23 7.04 -4.42
CA VAL A 28 3.07 7.91 -4.55
C VAL A 28 3.15 9.07 -3.56
N ASP A 29 3.45 8.80 -2.30
CA ASP A 29 3.45 9.83 -1.25
C ASP A 29 4.59 10.83 -1.40
N THR A 30 5.75 10.35 -1.86
CA THR A 30 6.97 11.14 -1.92
C THR A 30 7.13 11.86 -3.26
N TYR A 31 6.69 11.23 -4.36
CA TYR A 31 6.93 11.70 -5.72
C TYR A 31 5.66 11.83 -6.58
N GLY A 32 4.52 11.37 -6.08
CA GLY A 32 3.25 11.47 -6.78
C GLY A 32 2.83 12.93 -6.98
N VAL A 33 2.15 13.17 -8.11
CA VAL A 33 1.59 14.47 -8.45
C VAL A 33 0.11 14.30 -8.77
N PHE A 34 -0.72 15.14 -8.16
CA PHE A 34 -2.14 15.21 -8.47
C PHE A 34 -2.39 15.41 -9.97
N ASN A 35 -3.45 14.78 -10.49
CA ASN A 35 -3.83 14.87 -11.90
C ASN A 35 -2.75 14.37 -12.87
N SER A 36 -1.88 13.45 -12.44
CA SER A 36 -0.88 12.85 -13.34
C SER A 36 -1.54 12.21 -14.57
N LYS A 37 -0.95 12.44 -15.75
CA LYS A 37 -1.54 12.03 -17.05
C LYS A 37 -1.91 10.54 -17.14
N PHE A 38 -1.10 9.67 -16.54
CA PHE A 38 -1.23 8.22 -16.71
C PHE A 38 -1.72 7.49 -15.45
N LEU A 39 -1.41 8.02 -14.27
CA LEU A 39 -1.67 7.32 -13.00
C LEU A 39 -2.67 8.07 -12.10
N LYS A 40 -3.40 9.06 -12.61
CA LYS A 40 -4.40 9.83 -11.85
C LYS A 40 -5.29 8.95 -10.96
N LYS A 41 -5.86 7.88 -11.54
CA LYS A 41 -6.82 7.01 -10.84
C LYS A 41 -6.21 6.18 -9.71
N SER A 42 -4.90 5.98 -9.72
CA SER A 42 -4.20 5.25 -8.65
C SER A 42 -3.40 6.17 -7.74
N VAL A 43 -2.98 7.35 -8.18
CA VAL A 43 -2.22 8.34 -7.40
C VAL A 43 -3.15 9.25 -6.60
N ASP A 44 -4.15 9.86 -7.23
CA ASP A 44 -4.97 10.89 -6.58
C ASP A 44 -5.70 10.35 -5.34
N PRO A 45 -6.33 9.16 -5.34
CA PRO A 45 -6.98 8.64 -4.14
C PRO A 45 -6.01 8.45 -2.96
N LEU A 46 -4.77 8.01 -3.24
CA LEU A 46 -3.73 7.89 -2.22
C LEU A 46 -3.19 9.27 -1.79
N LEU A 47 -3.12 10.28 -2.65
CA LEU A 47 -2.76 11.61 -2.16
C LEU A 47 -3.90 12.28 -1.36
N LEU A 48 -5.17 12.05 -1.74
CA LEU A 48 -6.34 12.58 -1.04
C LEU A 48 -6.48 12.01 0.36
N HIS A 49 -6.13 10.74 0.60
CA HIS A 49 -6.26 10.16 1.93
C HIS A 49 -5.29 10.77 2.97
N HIS A 50 -4.22 11.45 2.54
CA HIS A 50 -3.39 12.22 3.47
C HIS A 50 -4.01 13.56 3.88
N ILE A 51 -4.96 14.05 3.09
CA ILE A 51 -5.71 15.29 3.37
C ILE A 51 -6.98 14.95 4.16
N ASP A 52 -7.71 13.92 3.74
CA ASP A 52 -8.87 13.35 4.42
C ASP A 52 -8.64 11.84 4.62
N PRO A 53 -8.11 11.40 5.79
CA PRO A 53 -7.84 9.98 6.08
C PRO A 53 -9.04 9.06 5.84
N LEU A 54 -10.26 9.56 6.04
CA LEU A 54 -11.47 8.78 5.82
C LEU A 54 -11.87 8.71 4.34
N PHE A 55 -11.20 9.41 3.42
CA PHE A 55 -11.51 9.37 1.99
C PHE A 55 -11.47 7.94 1.44
N ILE A 56 -10.48 7.15 1.83
CA ILE A 56 -10.31 5.75 1.39
C ILE A 56 -11.48 4.86 1.87
N THR A 57 -12.10 5.19 3.01
CA THR A 57 -13.20 4.39 3.56
C THR A 57 -14.50 4.56 2.75
N ARG A 58 -14.67 5.72 2.12
CA ARG A 58 -15.82 6.08 1.28
C ARG A 58 -15.76 5.49 -0.14
N GLN A 59 -14.61 4.94 -0.54
CA GLN A 59 -14.44 4.32 -1.85
C GLN A 59 -14.93 2.86 -1.86
N SER A 60 -15.49 2.42 -2.99
CA SER A 60 -15.81 1.02 -3.25
C SER A 60 -14.55 0.16 -3.40
N TYR A 61 -14.70 -1.16 -3.25
CA TYR A 61 -13.61 -2.12 -3.42
C TYR A 61 -12.86 -1.95 -4.74
N TRP A 62 -13.57 -1.77 -5.85
CA TRP A 62 -12.99 -1.63 -7.18
C TRP A 62 -12.31 -0.28 -7.42
N GLN A 63 -12.78 0.78 -6.74
CA GLN A 63 -12.11 2.09 -6.82
C GLN A 63 -10.72 2.06 -6.19
N ILE A 64 -10.52 1.30 -5.10
CA ILE A 64 -9.22 1.22 -4.42
C ILE A 64 -8.33 0.08 -4.91
N ASN A 65 -8.89 -1.04 -5.38
CA ASN A 65 -8.11 -2.22 -5.79
C ASN A 65 -8.07 -2.44 -7.32
N GLY A 66 -9.02 -1.89 -8.08
CA GLY A 66 -9.22 -2.24 -9.48
C GLY A 66 -8.00 -2.00 -10.37
N GLY A 67 -7.26 -0.91 -10.15
CA GLY A 67 -6.01 -0.65 -10.87
C GLY A 67 -4.96 -1.74 -10.62
N MET A 68 -4.79 -2.17 -9.36
CA MET A 68 -3.86 -3.24 -8.99
C MET A 68 -4.27 -4.59 -9.58
N TYR A 69 -5.56 -4.87 -9.66
CA TYR A 69 -6.08 -6.05 -10.36
C TYR A 69 -5.76 -6.00 -11.86
N VAL A 70 -5.90 -4.86 -12.53
CA VAL A 70 -5.53 -4.74 -13.95
C VAL A 70 -4.04 -5.01 -14.15
N PHE A 71 -3.16 -4.38 -13.36
CA PHE A 71 -1.71 -4.63 -13.43
C PHE A 71 -1.37 -6.10 -13.16
N SER A 72 -1.95 -6.68 -12.11
CA SER A 72 -1.75 -8.08 -11.73
C SER A 72 -2.25 -9.04 -12.80
N CYS A 73 -3.41 -8.79 -13.41
CA CYS A 73 -3.93 -9.59 -14.52
C CYS A 73 -2.99 -9.55 -15.73
N VAL A 74 -2.44 -8.39 -16.09
CA VAL A 74 -1.50 -8.27 -17.21
C VAL A 74 -0.24 -9.10 -16.95
N ILE A 75 0.37 -8.97 -15.76
CA ILE A 75 1.57 -9.72 -15.38
C ILE A 75 1.28 -11.22 -15.34
N PHE A 76 0.16 -11.62 -14.73
CA PHE A 76 -0.23 -13.02 -14.62
C PHE A 76 -0.48 -13.64 -16.00
N CYS A 77 -1.26 -12.99 -16.87
CA CYS A 77 -1.51 -13.46 -18.23
C CYS A 77 -0.21 -13.58 -19.05
N ALA A 78 0.70 -12.62 -18.92
CA ALA A 78 2.01 -12.70 -19.56
C ALA A 78 2.83 -13.89 -19.03
N SER A 79 2.76 -14.17 -17.73
CA SER A 79 3.47 -15.30 -17.13
C SER A 79 2.98 -16.66 -17.65
N LEU A 80 1.71 -16.77 -18.07
CA LEU A 80 1.14 -18.03 -18.59
C LEU A 80 1.83 -18.51 -19.88
N PHE A 81 2.48 -17.61 -20.64
CA PHE A 81 3.32 -18.01 -21.79
C PHE A 81 4.59 -18.75 -21.36
N LEU A 82 5.03 -18.58 -20.11
CA LEU A 82 6.19 -19.26 -19.52
C LEU A 82 5.77 -20.44 -18.62
N GLY A 83 4.53 -20.43 -18.13
CA GLY A 83 3.94 -21.49 -17.31
C GLY A 83 3.04 -20.93 -16.21
N PHE A 84 2.34 -21.82 -15.53
CA PHE A 84 1.56 -21.44 -14.34
C PHE A 84 2.41 -21.56 -13.09
N TYR A 85 2.55 -20.45 -12.37
CA TYR A 85 3.25 -20.36 -11.08
C TYR A 85 2.29 -19.88 -10.01
N TRP A 86 1.88 -20.78 -9.11
CA TRP A 86 0.89 -20.46 -8.08
C TRP A 86 1.42 -19.42 -7.08
N GLU A 87 2.74 -19.37 -6.85
CA GLU A 87 3.39 -18.38 -6.01
C GLU A 87 3.21 -16.97 -6.57
N LEU A 88 3.44 -16.82 -7.88
CA LEU A 88 3.24 -15.54 -8.58
C LEU A 88 1.76 -15.14 -8.55
N PHE A 89 0.86 -16.08 -8.82
CA PHE A 89 -0.58 -15.84 -8.73
C PHE A 89 -0.99 -15.34 -7.35
N LEU A 90 -0.54 -16.02 -6.28
CA LEU A 90 -0.86 -15.65 -4.91
C LEU A 90 -0.24 -14.30 -4.51
N PHE A 91 1.02 -14.06 -4.89
CA PHE A 91 1.68 -12.78 -4.67
C PHE A 91 0.92 -11.62 -5.32
N LEU A 92 0.52 -11.78 -6.58
CA LEU A 92 -0.25 -10.76 -7.31
C LEU A 92 -1.64 -10.56 -6.70
N LEU A 93 -2.28 -11.62 -6.19
CA LEU A 93 -3.54 -11.53 -5.47
C LEU A 93 -3.39 -10.76 -4.16
N PHE A 94 -2.32 -10.98 -3.41
CA PHE A 94 -2.01 -10.21 -2.21
C PHE A 94 -1.76 -8.73 -2.53
N CYS A 95 -0.90 -8.43 -3.51
CA CYS A 95 -0.67 -7.05 -3.98
C CYS A 95 -1.98 -6.36 -4.39
N SER A 96 -2.88 -7.09 -5.05
CA SER A 96 -4.18 -6.57 -5.51
C SER A 96 -5.16 -6.25 -4.37
N ASN A 97 -4.91 -6.73 -3.15
CA ASN A 97 -5.77 -6.49 -1.98
C ASN A 97 -5.11 -5.63 -0.90
N GLY A 98 -3.90 -5.10 -1.14
CA GLY A 98 -3.21 -4.27 -0.16
C GLY A 98 -4.03 -3.05 0.29
N ASN A 99 -4.75 -2.42 -0.65
CA ASN A 99 -5.60 -1.26 -0.33
C ASN A 99 -6.87 -1.62 0.44
N LEU A 100 -7.34 -2.88 0.39
CA LEU A 100 -8.43 -3.34 1.27
C LEU A 100 -7.96 -3.35 2.73
N ILE A 101 -6.76 -3.87 3.00
CA ILE A 101 -6.18 -3.88 4.34
C ILE A 101 -5.88 -2.44 4.82
N HIS A 102 -5.37 -1.60 3.92
CA HIS A 102 -5.19 -0.17 4.17
C HIS A 102 -6.53 0.48 4.58
N LYS A 103 -7.62 0.25 3.83
CA LYS A 103 -8.95 0.75 4.17
C LYS A 103 -9.42 0.28 5.55
N TRP A 104 -9.22 -1.00 5.88
CA TRP A 104 -9.55 -1.53 7.20
C TRP A 104 -8.73 -0.93 8.35
N SER A 105 -7.58 -0.32 8.05
CA SER A 105 -6.77 0.39 9.03
C SER A 105 -7.25 1.83 9.28
N HIS A 106 -8.24 2.33 8.51
CA HIS A 106 -8.82 3.66 8.66
C HIS A 106 -10.23 3.68 9.26
N VAL A 107 -11.05 2.67 8.97
CA VAL A 107 -12.42 2.58 9.50
C VAL A 107 -12.43 2.40 11.01
N GLU A 108 -13.60 2.59 11.62
CA GLU A 108 -13.76 2.20 13.03
C GLU A 108 -13.74 0.67 13.18
N PRO A 109 -13.21 0.12 14.29
CA PRO A 109 -13.10 -1.33 14.49
C PRO A 109 -14.41 -2.09 14.28
N GLU A 110 -15.55 -1.46 14.58
CA GLU A 110 -16.89 -2.04 14.41
C GLU A 110 -17.26 -2.25 12.94
N GLU A 111 -16.74 -1.41 12.02
CA GLU A 111 -17.02 -1.42 10.58
C GLU A 111 -16.10 -2.38 9.80
N VAL A 112 -15.01 -2.86 10.41
CA VAL A 112 -14.16 -3.89 9.81
C VAL A 112 -14.95 -5.20 9.74
N PRO A 113 -14.90 -5.99 8.65
CA PRO A 113 -15.52 -7.32 8.62
C PRO A 113 -14.92 -8.26 9.69
N GLU A 114 -15.68 -9.22 10.18
CA GLU A 114 -15.25 -10.12 11.28
C GLU A 114 -13.90 -10.81 11.01
N ILE A 115 -13.65 -11.26 9.77
CA ILE A 115 -12.36 -11.84 9.40
C ILE A 115 -11.22 -10.81 9.54
N GLY A 116 -11.45 -9.56 9.13
CA GLY A 116 -10.49 -8.47 9.28
C GLY A 116 -10.20 -8.17 10.75
N LYS A 117 -11.23 -8.13 11.60
CA LYS A 117 -11.08 -7.93 13.06
C LYS A 117 -10.20 -9.01 13.68
N VAL A 118 -10.45 -10.28 13.35
CA VAL A 118 -9.66 -11.41 13.85
C VAL A 118 -8.20 -11.28 13.40
N LEU A 119 -7.97 -10.99 12.11
CA LEU A 119 -6.62 -10.87 11.57
C LEU A 119 -5.86 -9.67 12.17
N GLN A 120 -6.52 -8.52 12.37
CA GLN A 120 -5.94 -7.35 13.04
C GLN A 120 -5.63 -7.62 14.51
N LYS A 121 -6.55 -8.27 15.23
CA LYS A 121 -6.33 -8.66 16.64
C LYS A 121 -5.15 -9.61 16.82
N LEU A 122 -4.94 -10.51 15.86
CA LEU A 122 -3.78 -11.41 15.81
C LEU A 122 -2.53 -10.74 15.21
N THR A 123 -2.60 -9.46 14.83
CA THR A 123 -1.53 -8.70 14.16
C THR A 123 -1.03 -9.33 12.85
N LEU A 124 -1.83 -10.20 12.23
CA LEU A 124 -1.53 -10.85 10.96
C LEU A 124 -1.65 -9.88 9.78
N ILE A 125 -2.57 -8.92 9.90
CA ILE A 125 -2.68 -7.78 8.98
C ILE A 125 -2.55 -6.46 9.73
N GLN A 126 -2.34 -5.38 9.00
CA GLN A 126 -2.10 -4.07 9.58
C GLN A 126 -3.28 -3.57 10.44
N THR A 127 -2.96 -3.09 11.63
CA THR A 127 -3.90 -2.49 12.59
C THR A 127 -4.00 -0.97 12.41
N LYS A 128 -5.13 -0.38 12.81
CA LYS A 128 -5.35 1.08 12.82
C LYS A 128 -4.24 1.84 13.57
N GLU A 129 -3.82 1.35 14.73
CA GLU A 129 -2.79 1.97 15.57
C GLU A 129 -1.42 1.97 14.87
N HIS A 130 -1.12 0.91 14.12
CA HIS A 130 0.13 0.79 13.37
C HIS A 130 0.13 1.70 12.15
N HIS A 131 -0.97 1.76 11.41
CA HIS A 131 -1.10 2.66 10.29
C HIS A 131 -1.09 4.14 10.71
N ALA A 132 -1.66 4.47 11.87
CA ALA A 132 -1.61 5.84 12.41
C ALA A 132 -0.17 6.37 12.61
N GLN A 133 0.83 5.49 12.76
CA GLN A 133 2.23 5.90 12.82
C GLN A 133 2.73 6.50 11.50
N HIS A 134 2.16 6.12 10.37
CA HIS A 134 2.48 6.73 9.06
C HIS A 134 1.94 8.17 9.01
N HIS A 135 0.67 8.36 9.39
CA HIS A 135 0.02 9.68 9.41
C HIS A 135 0.66 10.65 10.41
N THR A 136 1.12 10.16 11.55
CA THR A 136 1.77 10.98 12.59
C THR A 136 3.22 11.34 12.28
N ASN A 137 3.95 10.50 11.54
CA ASN A 137 5.34 10.76 11.14
C ASN A 137 5.45 11.70 9.93
N SER A 138 4.49 12.63 9.76
CA SER A 138 4.43 13.52 8.58
C SER A 138 4.48 12.76 7.25
N PHE A 139 3.92 11.54 7.21
CA PHE A 139 3.92 10.66 6.04
C PHE A 139 5.34 10.27 5.56
N MET A 140 6.34 10.40 6.43
CA MET A 140 7.75 10.10 6.14
C MET A 140 8.18 8.78 6.77
N GLY A 141 7.66 7.68 6.24
CA GLY A 141 7.97 6.33 6.69
C GLY A 141 6.74 5.47 6.92
N ASN A 142 6.95 4.22 7.32
CA ASN A 142 5.88 3.25 7.56
C ASN A 142 4.94 3.01 6.36
N TYR A 143 5.48 2.96 5.14
CA TYR A 143 4.68 2.87 3.92
C TYR A 143 4.04 1.50 3.65
N CYS A 144 4.52 0.41 4.27
CA CYS A 144 3.88 -0.90 4.15
C CYS A 144 2.50 -0.86 4.81
N VAL A 145 1.46 -1.36 4.14
CA VAL A 145 0.04 -1.22 4.56
C VAL A 145 -0.66 -2.53 4.88
N MET A 146 0.00 -3.67 4.68
CA MET A 146 -0.62 -4.98 4.80
C MET A 146 -0.31 -5.66 6.12
N SER A 147 0.86 -5.40 6.74
CA SER A 147 1.26 -6.05 7.99
C SER A 147 1.79 -5.07 9.06
N ASN A 148 1.88 -5.56 10.30
CA ASN A 148 2.56 -4.85 11.39
C ASN A 148 4.08 -5.14 11.46
N TYR A 149 4.60 -6.03 10.61
CA TYR A 149 5.96 -6.59 10.78
C TYR A 149 7.05 -5.83 10.02
N LEU A 150 6.79 -5.43 8.77
CA LEU A 150 7.85 -4.86 7.93
C LEU A 150 8.24 -3.44 8.32
N ASN A 151 7.28 -2.59 8.65
CA ASN A 151 7.55 -1.19 8.99
C ASN A 151 8.58 -1.04 10.14
N PRO A 152 8.48 -1.77 11.27
CA PRO A 152 9.50 -1.74 12.33
C PRO A 152 10.91 -2.11 11.82
N ILE A 153 11.01 -3.15 10.99
CA ILE A 153 12.30 -3.62 10.43
C ILE A 153 12.88 -2.54 9.50
N LEU A 154 12.07 -2.04 8.56
CA LEU A 154 12.48 -1.02 7.60
C LEU A 154 12.85 0.31 8.28
N ARG A 155 12.20 0.64 9.40
CA ARG A 155 12.54 1.79 10.24
C ARG A 155 13.91 1.64 10.90
N VAL A 156 14.21 0.47 11.47
CA VAL A 156 15.52 0.20 12.11
C VAL A 156 16.66 0.38 11.12
N VAL A 157 16.51 -0.13 9.89
CA VAL A 157 17.54 0.01 8.84
C VAL A 157 17.46 1.35 8.09
N ARG A 158 16.54 2.25 8.47
CA ARG A 158 16.29 3.56 7.83
C ARG A 158 16.08 3.47 6.32
N PHE A 159 15.42 2.41 5.87
CA PHE A 159 15.31 2.03 4.45
C PHE A 159 14.84 3.19 3.58
N TRP A 160 13.70 3.80 3.94
CA TRP A 160 13.08 4.89 3.16
C TRP A 160 13.94 6.14 3.10
N GLU A 161 14.57 6.52 4.21
CA GLU A 161 15.47 7.67 4.27
C GLU A 161 16.71 7.47 3.39
N LEU A 162 17.26 6.25 3.37
CA LEU A 162 18.40 5.90 2.53
C LEU A 162 18.04 5.94 1.05
N ILE A 163 16.84 5.46 0.67
CA ILE A 163 16.35 5.57 -0.70
C ILE A 163 16.18 7.02 -1.12
N ILE A 164 15.56 7.87 -0.29
CA ILE A 164 15.42 9.30 -0.61
C ILE A 164 16.79 9.94 -0.81
N LYS A 165 17.76 9.67 0.07
CA LYS A 165 19.13 10.20 -0.07
C LYS A 165 19.77 9.74 -1.38
N PHE A 166 19.64 8.46 -1.71
CA PHE A 166 20.17 7.91 -2.96
C PHE A 166 19.51 8.54 -4.20
N LEU A 167 18.19 8.69 -4.22
CA LEU A 167 17.45 9.32 -5.31
C LEU A 167 17.83 10.80 -5.48
N LYS A 168 18.07 11.53 -4.38
CA LYS A 168 18.60 12.90 -4.44
C LYS A 168 19.99 12.98 -5.07
N LEU A 169 20.87 12.01 -4.80
CA LEU A 169 22.18 11.93 -5.47
C LEU A 169 22.05 11.74 -6.98
N LEU A 170 20.95 11.12 -7.44
CA LEU A 170 20.60 10.98 -8.84
C LEU A 170 19.81 12.17 -9.41
N GLY A 171 19.62 13.24 -8.62
CA GLY A 171 18.87 14.44 -9.03
C GLY A 171 17.35 14.31 -8.96
N VAL A 172 16.82 13.27 -8.30
CA VAL A 172 15.38 13.04 -8.14
C VAL A 172 14.93 13.55 -6.76
N GLU A 173 14.33 14.73 -6.74
CA GLU A 173 13.86 15.37 -5.51
C GLU A 173 12.41 14.98 -5.17
N PRO A 174 12.09 14.72 -3.88
CA PRO A 174 10.72 14.57 -3.41
C PRO A 174 9.86 15.77 -3.78
N VAL A 175 8.61 15.51 -4.16
CA VAL A 175 7.66 16.58 -4.40
C VAL A 175 7.12 17.05 -3.05
N ASN A 176 6.98 18.37 -2.88
CA ASN A 176 6.40 18.91 -1.66
C ASN A 176 4.89 18.64 -1.65
N ALA A 177 4.49 17.45 -1.17
CA ALA A 177 3.10 16.98 -1.15
C ALA A 177 2.14 17.98 -0.48
N MET A 178 2.59 18.68 0.58
CA MET A 178 1.79 19.70 1.26
C MET A 178 1.51 20.96 0.42
N LYS A 179 2.30 21.22 -0.63
CA LYS A 179 2.06 22.32 -1.57
C LYS A 179 1.13 21.95 -2.73
N GLN A 180 0.78 20.68 -2.90
CA GLN A 180 -0.05 20.22 -4.01
C GLN A 180 -1.56 20.24 -3.72
N LYS A 181 -2.01 20.73 -2.55
CA LYS A 181 -3.42 20.65 -2.13
C LYS A 181 -4.34 21.17 -3.24
N PRO A 182 -5.22 20.31 -3.82
CA PRO A 182 -6.17 20.76 -4.82
C PRO A 182 -7.11 21.79 -4.18
N GLN A 183 -7.26 22.94 -4.83
CA GLN A 183 -8.13 24.04 -4.35
C GLN A 183 -9.59 23.56 -4.13
N GLU A 184 -10.01 22.52 -4.84
CA GLU A 184 -11.35 21.93 -4.78
C GLU A 184 -11.60 21.17 -3.47
N VAL A 185 -10.59 20.48 -2.92
CA VAL A 185 -10.69 19.72 -1.65
C VAL A 185 -10.77 20.67 -0.45
N ILE A 186 -10.13 21.85 -0.55
CA ILE A 186 -10.22 22.92 0.48
C ILE A 186 -11.65 23.49 0.56
N ASN A 187 -12.42 23.41 -0.54
CA ASN A 187 -13.76 23.98 -0.64
C ASN A 187 -14.88 22.98 -0.33
N GLY A 188 -14.57 21.77 0.14
CA GLY A 188 -15.56 20.79 0.59
C GLY A 188 -16.56 20.36 -0.49
N LYS A 189 -16.16 20.42 -1.77
CA LYS A 189 -16.98 20.00 -2.92
C LYS A 189 -16.43 18.71 -3.53
#